data_AF-A0A0S9S6K4-F1
#
_entry.id   AF-A0A0S9S6K4-F1
#
_cell.length_a   1.000
_cell.length_b   1.000
_cell.length_c   1.000
_cell.angle_alpha   90.00
_cell.angle_beta   90.00
_cell.angle_gamma   90.00
#
_symmetry.space_group_name_H-M   'P 1'
#
loop_
_entity.id
_entity.type
_entity.pdbx_description
1 polymer ?
#
loop_
_entity_poly.entity_id
_entity_poly.type
_entity_poly.pdbx_seq_one_letter_code
_entity_poly.pdbx_strand_id
1 'polypeptide(L)'
;MSVSFSVVGVFYRTEVDLANTKGNTVANIMQYLYQADPNFFYTQITFDQNEIVNSIAQYHPAPFTGRTGIPYPAGFYRLAQSFTEPTPNPYSVWQYYLSDQNGVRQPTQANFSFTKAMVEDGWSIVWRLVTICNAPTNLAKRMRKLVPSPLQTAMAMA
;
A
#
# COMPACT_ATOMS: atom_id res chain seq x y z
N MET A 1 23.36 7.80 -3.52
CA MET A 1 22.41 7.87 -2.38
C MET A 1 21.10 7.34 -2.91
N SER A 2 20.72 6.10 -2.61
CA SER A 2 19.59 5.41 -3.24
C SER A 2 18.59 4.86 -2.24
N VAL A 3 17.32 4.86 -2.63
CA VAL A 3 16.21 4.25 -1.88
C VAL A 3 15.59 3.15 -2.71
N SER A 4 15.33 2.00 -2.10
CA SER A 4 14.56 0.94 -2.75
C SER A 4 13.06 1.24 -2.67
N PHE A 5 12.37 1.31 -3.80
CA PHE A 5 10.93 1.57 -3.85
C PHE A 5 10.20 0.35 -4.40
N SER A 6 9.10 -0.04 -3.76
CA SER A 6 8.26 -1.14 -4.26
C SER A 6 6.79 -0.94 -3.97
N VAL A 7 5.94 -1.47 -4.86
CA VAL A 7 4.49 -1.47 -4.73
C VAL A 7 3.97 -2.89 -4.89
N VAL A 8 3.41 -3.41 -3.82
CA VAL A 8 2.82 -4.75 -3.78
C VAL A 8 1.49 -4.75 -4.51
N GLY A 9 1.23 -5.81 -5.28
CA GLY A 9 -0.02 -6.03 -6.00
C GLY A 9 -0.08 -5.41 -7.41
N VAL A 10 0.79 -4.45 -7.72
CA VAL A 10 1.05 -3.98 -9.12
C VAL A 10 2.44 -4.37 -9.63
N PHE A 11 3.17 -5.16 -8.83
CA PHE A 11 4.45 -5.78 -9.18
C PHE A 11 5.53 -4.77 -9.58
N TYR A 12 5.58 -3.63 -8.92
CA TYR A 12 6.56 -2.59 -9.21
C TYR A 12 7.70 -2.62 -8.18
N ARG A 13 8.94 -2.61 -8.66
CA ARG A 13 10.13 -2.45 -7.83
C ARG A 13 11.20 -1.71 -8.62
N THR A 14 11.83 -0.74 -8.00
CA THR A 14 12.93 0.03 -8.58
C THR A 14 13.85 0.58 -7.50
N GLU A 15 15.00 1.12 -7.90
CA GLU A 15 15.87 1.93 -7.06
C GLU A 15 15.81 3.37 -7.52
N VAL A 16 15.71 4.29 -6.57
CA VAL A 16 15.63 5.72 -6.82
C VAL A 16 16.88 6.38 -6.25
N ASP A 17 17.66 7.01 -7.11
CA ASP A 17 18.75 7.88 -6.67
C ASP A 17 18.15 9.20 -6.14
N LEU A 18 18.37 9.46 -4.85
CA LEU A 18 17.90 10.65 -4.17
C LEU A 18 18.47 11.94 -4.77
N ALA A 19 19.63 11.88 -5.43
CA ALA A 19 20.19 13.04 -6.13
C ALA A 19 19.28 13.55 -7.27
N ASN A 20 18.40 12.69 -7.81
CA ASN A 20 17.46 13.05 -8.86
C ASN A 20 16.10 13.55 -8.33
N THR A 21 15.87 13.42 -7.02
CA THR A 21 14.63 13.84 -6.38
C THR A 21 14.71 15.29 -5.92
N LYS A 22 13.62 16.04 -6.01
CA LYS A 22 13.56 17.46 -5.54
C LYS A 22 13.40 17.59 -4.01
N GLY A 23 13.81 16.57 -3.26
CA GLY A 23 13.63 16.46 -1.81
C GLY A 23 13.51 15.01 -1.37
N ASN A 24 13.60 14.77 -0.06
CA ASN A 24 13.76 13.42 0.49
C ASN A 24 12.49 12.88 1.14
N THR A 25 11.31 13.30 0.69
CA THR A 25 10.04 12.74 1.19
C THR A 25 9.57 11.57 0.33
N VAL A 26 8.72 10.71 0.89
CA VAL A 26 8.05 9.65 0.11
C VAL A 26 7.28 10.25 -1.07
N ALA A 27 6.64 11.41 -0.91
CA ALA A 27 5.97 12.11 -2.00
C ALA A 27 6.92 12.58 -3.10
N ASN A 28 8.10 13.09 -2.75
CA ASN A 28 9.10 13.49 -3.76
C ASN A 28 9.58 12.30 -4.59
N ILE A 29 9.75 11.14 -3.95
CA ILE A 29 10.13 9.90 -4.62
C ILE A 29 9.02 9.44 -5.56
N MET A 30 7.75 9.41 -5.11
CA MET A 30 6.62 9.06 -5.97
C MET A 30 6.46 10.02 -7.16
N GLN A 31 6.62 11.32 -6.92
CA GLN A 31 6.53 12.35 -7.95
C GLN A 31 7.66 12.23 -8.98
N TYR A 32 8.88 11.92 -8.54
CA TYR A 32 10.00 11.64 -9.44
C TYR A 32 9.71 10.41 -10.31
N LEU A 33 9.28 9.31 -9.71
CA LEU A 33 8.96 8.08 -10.44
C LEU A 33 7.87 8.31 -11.50
N TYR A 34 6.83 9.07 -11.16
CA TYR A 34 5.78 9.43 -12.12
C TYR A 34 6.28 10.27 -13.31
N GLN A 35 7.34 11.05 -13.12
CA GLN A 35 7.94 11.87 -14.18
C GLN A 35 9.00 11.11 -14.99
N ALA A 36 9.75 10.23 -14.34
CA ALA A 36 10.92 9.56 -14.91
C ALA A 36 10.61 8.19 -15.51
N ASP A 37 9.66 7.45 -14.93
CA ASP A 37 9.24 6.13 -15.43
C ASP A 37 7.91 6.26 -16.21
N PRO A 38 7.92 6.13 -17.55
CA PRO A 38 6.72 6.28 -18.36
C PRO A 38 5.66 5.19 -18.10
N ASN A 39 6.01 4.14 -17.36
CA ASN A 39 5.13 3.04 -17.05
C ASN A 39 4.53 3.13 -15.64
N PHE A 40 5.01 4.05 -14.79
CA PHE A 40 4.55 4.22 -13.42
C PHE A 40 3.51 5.33 -13.33
N PHE A 41 2.38 5.03 -12.71
CA PHE A 41 1.28 5.97 -12.54
C PHE A 41 0.80 5.99 -11.10
N TYR A 42 0.43 7.17 -10.61
CA TYR A 42 -0.35 7.27 -9.38
C TYR A 42 -1.30 8.45 -9.44
N THR A 43 -2.33 8.42 -8.58
CA THR A 43 -3.23 9.54 -8.35
C THR A 43 -3.32 9.83 -6.86
N GLN A 44 -3.58 11.08 -6.52
CA GLN A 44 -3.81 11.52 -5.15
C GLN A 44 -5.10 12.31 -5.03
N ILE A 45 -5.69 12.31 -3.84
CA ILE A 45 -6.84 13.13 -3.48
C ILE A 45 -6.53 13.90 -2.20
N THR A 46 -7.13 15.07 -2.06
CA THR A 46 -7.05 15.87 -0.84
C THR A 46 -8.25 15.56 0.06
N PHE A 47 -7.98 15.16 1.29
CA PHE A 47 -8.98 14.87 2.32
C PHE A 47 -8.55 15.51 3.63
N ASP A 48 -9.40 16.33 4.26
CA ASP A 48 -9.09 17.05 5.50
C ASP A 48 -7.72 17.74 5.50
N GLN A 49 -7.43 18.51 4.44
CA GLN A 49 -6.16 19.22 4.22
C GLN A 49 -4.92 18.31 4.09
N ASN A 50 -5.11 17.00 4.04
CA ASN A 50 -4.06 16.01 3.84
C ASN A 50 -4.16 15.41 2.44
N GLU A 51 -3.02 15.15 1.82
CA GLU A 51 -2.96 14.38 0.59
C GLU A 51 -2.85 12.90 0.92
N ILE A 52 -3.66 12.10 0.23
CA ILE A 52 -3.62 10.64 0.27
C ILE A 52 -3.51 10.06 -1.14
N VAL A 53 -2.76 8.98 -1.28
CA VAL A 53 -2.62 8.26 -2.55
C VAL A 53 -3.91 7.50 -2.82
N ASN A 54 -4.62 7.82 -3.89
CA ASN A 54 -5.87 7.16 -4.27
C ASN A 54 -5.63 5.89 -5.10
N SER A 55 -4.75 5.93 -6.11
CA SER A 55 -4.43 4.75 -6.90
C SER A 55 -2.98 4.73 -7.32
N ILE A 56 -2.42 3.52 -7.48
CA ILE A 56 -1.09 3.29 -8.04
C ILE A 56 -1.26 2.24 -9.15
N ALA A 57 -0.56 2.44 -10.26
CA ALA A 57 -0.54 1.52 -11.38
C ALA A 57 0.85 1.39 -12.00
N GLN A 58 1.07 0.25 -12.63
CA GLN A 58 2.26 -0.04 -13.43
C GLN A 58 1.84 -0.69 -14.75
N TYR A 59 2.38 -0.19 -15.86
CA TYR A 59 2.36 -0.90 -17.13
C TYR A 59 3.56 -1.84 -17.25
N HIS A 60 3.30 -3.12 -17.48
CA HIS A 60 4.32 -4.13 -17.74
C HIS A 60 4.34 -4.42 -19.23
N PRO A 61 5.37 -4.00 -19.99
CA PRO A 61 5.40 -4.13 -21.44
C PRO A 61 5.62 -5.57 -21.92
N ALA A 62 6.11 -6.45 -21.04
CA ALA A 62 6.34 -7.86 -21.31
C ALA A 62 5.82 -8.73 -20.16
N PRO A 63 5.52 -10.01 -20.41
CA PRO A 63 5.23 -10.96 -19.35
C PRO A 63 6.38 -11.05 -18.33
N PHE A 64 6.04 -11.27 -17.06
CA PHE A 64 7.00 -11.33 -15.97
C PHE A 64 6.64 -12.42 -14.97
N THR A 65 7.58 -12.78 -14.09
CA THR A 65 7.35 -13.78 -13.03
C THR A 65 7.25 -13.08 -11.68
N GLY A 66 6.16 -13.31 -10.96
CA GLY A 66 5.96 -12.76 -9.62
C GLY A 66 6.84 -13.44 -8.57
N ARG A 67 6.83 -12.91 -7.34
CA ARG A 67 7.64 -13.42 -6.22
C ARG A 67 7.40 -14.91 -5.89
N THR A 68 6.19 -15.42 -6.17
CA THR A 68 5.80 -16.81 -5.92
C THR A 68 6.08 -17.75 -7.10
N GLY A 69 6.77 -17.28 -8.15
CA GLY A 69 7.05 -18.06 -9.35
C GLY A 69 5.88 -18.12 -10.35
N ILE A 70 4.76 -17.45 -10.05
CA ILE A 70 3.59 -17.39 -10.94
C ILE A 70 3.89 -16.45 -12.11
N PRO A 71 3.71 -16.88 -13.38
CA PRO A 71 3.83 -16.00 -14.53
C PRO A 71 2.61 -15.08 -14.65
N TYR A 72 2.87 -13.83 -15.00
CA TYR A 72 1.88 -12.78 -15.24
C TYR A 72 2.03 -12.25 -16.67
N PRO A 73 0.93 -12.01 -17.39
CA PRO A 73 0.99 -11.44 -18.73
C PRO A 73 1.44 -9.97 -18.71
N ALA A 74 1.91 -9.48 -19.86
CA ALA A 74 2.05 -8.05 -20.09
C ALA A 74 0.69 -7.36 -19.88
N GLY A 75 0.71 -6.12 -19.39
CA GLY A 75 -0.52 -5.36 -19.20
C GLY A 75 -0.44 -4.27 -18.15
N PHE A 76 -1.57 -3.62 -17.94
CA PHE A 76 -1.72 -2.54 -16.97
C PHE A 76 -2.30 -3.05 -15.65
N TYR A 77 -1.50 -2.99 -14.59
CA TYR A 77 -1.87 -3.45 -13.26
C TYR A 77 -2.13 -2.24 -12.39
N ARG A 78 -3.38 -2.07 -11.94
CA ARG A 78 -3.81 -0.93 -11.13
C ARG A 78 -4.57 -1.38 -9.89
N LEU A 79 -4.23 -0.77 -8.77
CA LEU A 79 -4.95 -0.90 -7.52
C LEU A 79 -5.40 0.49 -7.06
N ALA A 80 -6.62 0.58 -6.54
CA ALA A 80 -7.21 1.83 -6.09
C ALA A 80 -7.78 1.66 -4.68
N GLN A 81 -7.74 2.74 -3.89
CA GLN A 81 -8.48 2.81 -2.65
C GLN A 81 -9.98 2.71 -2.94
N SER A 82 -10.70 2.18 -1.97
CA SER A 82 -12.14 2.26 -1.94
C SER A 82 -12.55 2.79 -0.58
N PHE A 83 -13.52 3.69 -0.57
CA PHE A 83 -14.26 4.09 0.61
C PHE A 83 -15.69 3.61 0.39
N THR A 84 -16.18 2.71 1.24
CA THR A 84 -17.50 2.09 1.06
C THR A 84 -18.47 2.62 2.10
N GLU A 85 -19.53 3.26 1.62
CA GLU A 85 -20.71 3.64 2.42
C GLU A 85 -21.95 2.86 1.94
N PRO A 86 -22.89 2.53 2.85
CA PRO A 86 -22.83 2.69 4.30
C PRO A 86 -21.97 1.59 4.97
N THR A 87 -21.60 1.79 6.24
CA THR A 87 -21.09 0.70 7.09
C THR A 87 -22.18 -0.36 7.30
N PRO A 88 -21.86 -1.67 7.43
CA PRO A 88 -20.53 -2.29 7.47
C PRO A 88 -20.06 -2.80 6.10
N ASN A 89 -18.96 -2.28 5.57
CA ASN A 89 -18.40 -2.72 4.30
C ASN A 89 -16.86 -2.63 4.32
N PRO A 90 -16.14 -3.70 3.94
CA PRO A 90 -14.69 -3.63 3.81
C PRO A 90 -14.28 -2.56 2.81
N TYR A 91 -13.33 -1.72 3.22
CA TYR A 91 -12.78 -0.66 2.39
C TYR A 91 -11.27 -0.88 2.22
N SER A 92 -10.67 -0.33 1.16
CA SER A 92 -9.24 -0.54 0.88
C SER A 92 -8.46 0.75 0.98
N VAL A 93 -7.34 0.73 1.71
CA VAL A 93 -6.46 1.90 1.87
C VAL A 93 -5.04 1.60 1.47
N TRP A 94 -4.35 2.59 0.91
CA TRP A 94 -2.92 2.49 0.68
C TRP A 94 -2.18 2.72 1.99
N GLN A 95 -1.27 1.80 2.29
CA GLN A 95 -0.36 1.89 3.41
C GLN A 95 1.07 1.76 2.88
N TYR A 96 1.98 2.58 3.42
CA TYR A 96 3.40 2.46 3.14
C TYR A 96 4.18 2.09 4.40
N TYR A 97 5.33 1.46 4.20
CA TYR A 97 6.30 1.13 5.24
C TYR A 97 7.66 1.67 4.87
N LEU A 98 8.37 2.15 5.88
CA LEU A 98 9.76 2.55 5.79
C LEU A 98 10.59 1.54 6.58
N SER A 99 11.70 1.09 5.99
CA SER A 99 12.74 0.36 6.72
C SER A 99 14.08 0.98 6.41
N ASP A 100 14.96 1.01 7.40
CA ASP A 100 16.34 1.48 7.20
C ASP A 100 17.17 0.50 6.37
N GLN A 101 18.44 0.85 6.17
CA GLN A 101 19.42 0.03 5.45
C GLN A 101 19.66 -1.37 6.05
N ASN A 102 19.35 -1.56 7.34
CA ASN A 102 19.46 -2.85 8.03
C ASN A 102 18.14 -3.64 7.99
N GLY A 103 17.10 -3.13 7.33
CA GLY A 103 15.78 -3.73 7.28
C GLY A 103 14.97 -3.52 8.56
N VAL A 104 15.41 -2.63 9.47
CA VAL A 104 14.65 -2.30 10.68
C VAL A 104 13.55 -1.32 10.31
N ARG A 105 12.31 -1.69 10.67
CA ARG A 105 11.13 -0.90 10.36
C ARG A 105 11.13 0.40 11.15
N GLN A 106 11.06 1.51 10.44
CA GLN A 106 11.03 2.84 11.02
C GLN A 106 9.60 3.25 11.37
N PRO A 107 9.38 3.88 12.54
CA PRO A 107 8.05 4.32 12.92
C PRO A 107 7.60 5.46 12.01
N THR A 108 6.65 5.18 11.12
CA THR A 108 5.86 6.21 10.46
C THR A 108 4.79 6.65 11.45
N GLN A 109 4.89 7.86 12.02
CA GLN A 109 3.80 8.37 12.87
C GLN A 109 2.50 8.34 12.05
N ALA A 110 1.41 7.84 12.63
CA ALA A 110 0.14 7.64 11.92
C ALA A 110 -0.40 8.94 11.28
N ASN A 111 0.04 10.10 11.78
CA ASN A 111 -0.35 11.42 11.31
C ASN A 111 0.57 11.96 10.20
N PHE A 112 1.67 11.28 9.86
CA PHE A 112 2.52 11.68 8.75
C PHE A 112 1.94 11.17 7.43
N SER A 113 1.25 12.07 6.74
CA SER A 113 1.06 11.94 5.30
C SER A 113 2.40 11.65 4.62
N PHE A 114 2.37 10.86 3.56
CA PHE A 114 3.54 10.53 2.73
C PHE A 114 4.27 11.79 2.20
N THR A 115 3.57 12.94 2.19
CA THR A 115 4.12 14.27 1.87
C THR A 115 5.12 14.82 2.89
N LYS A 116 5.13 14.29 4.11
CA LYS A 116 6.00 14.75 5.21
C LYS A 116 7.00 13.69 5.67
N ALA A 117 6.78 12.43 5.30
CA ALA A 117 7.63 11.32 5.71
C ALA A 117 8.99 11.38 4.99
N MET A 118 10.04 11.69 5.75
CA MET A 118 11.41 11.74 5.25
C MET A 118 12.00 10.33 5.07
N VAL A 119 12.91 10.21 4.12
CA VAL A 119 13.60 8.97 3.75
C VAL A 119 15.09 9.27 3.63
N GLU A 120 15.92 8.36 4.12
CA GLU A 120 17.37 8.50 4.08
C GLU A 120 18.01 7.53 3.07
N ASP A 121 19.30 7.72 2.83
CA ASP A 121 20.07 6.84 1.97
C ASP A 121 20.05 5.39 2.48
N GLY A 122 19.96 4.42 1.55
CA GLY A 122 19.90 2.99 1.84
C GLY A 122 18.55 2.51 2.38
N TRP A 123 17.57 3.39 2.59
CA TRP A 123 16.25 2.99 3.09
C TRP A 123 15.41 2.30 2.02
N SER A 124 14.33 1.66 2.47
CA SER A 124 13.33 1.03 1.61
C SER A 124 11.93 1.55 1.90
N ILE A 125 11.16 1.73 0.84
CA ILE A 125 9.74 2.11 0.84
C ILE A 125 8.94 0.96 0.22
N VAL A 126 7.94 0.47 0.96
CA VAL A 126 7.02 -0.56 0.48
C VAL A 126 5.60 -0.06 0.58
N TRP A 127 4.94 0.12 -0.57
CA TRP A 127 3.51 0.41 -0.66
C TRP A 127 2.70 -0.88 -0.79
N ARG A 128 1.56 -0.94 -0.10
CA ARG A 128 0.58 -2.01 -0.27
C ARG A 128 -0.85 -1.49 -0.09
N LEU A 129 -1.77 -2.05 -0.85
CA LEU A 129 -3.20 -1.84 -0.63
C LEU A 129 -3.66 -2.83 0.44
N VAL A 130 -4.23 -2.33 1.54
CA VAL A 130 -4.78 -3.13 2.63
C VAL A 130 -6.28 -3.01 2.69
N THR A 131 -6.96 -4.14 2.86
CA THR A 131 -8.39 -4.16 3.15
C THR A 131 -8.62 -4.01 4.65
N ILE A 132 -9.41 -3.00 5.03
CA ILE A 132 -9.85 -2.75 6.39
C ILE A 132 -11.29 -3.21 6.54
N CYS A 133 -11.51 -4.18 7.42
CA CYS A 133 -12.83 -4.62 7.81
C CYS A 133 -13.37 -3.68 8.89
N ASN A 134 -14.20 -2.73 8.50
CA ASN A 134 -14.70 -1.68 9.40
C ASN A 134 -15.88 -2.11 10.29
N ALA A 135 -16.32 -3.36 10.18
CA ALA A 135 -17.28 -4.00 11.06
C ALA A 135 -17.37 -5.51 10.76
N PRO A 136 -18.03 -6.31 11.64
CA PRO A 136 -18.27 -7.73 11.39
C PRO A 136 -19.07 -7.91 10.10
N THR A 137 -18.46 -8.50 9.09
CA THR A 137 -19.14 -8.85 7.85
C THR A 137 -20.21 -9.92 8.12
N ASN A 138 -21.20 -10.05 7.24
CA ASN A 138 -22.16 -11.16 7.33
C ASN A 138 -21.45 -12.54 7.28
N LEU A 139 -20.24 -12.61 6.73
CA LEU A 139 -19.36 -13.77 6.83
C LEU A 139 -18.95 -14.06 8.28
N ALA A 140 -18.55 -13.05 9.07
CA ALA A 140 -18.25 -13.23 10.49
C ALA A 140 -19.48 -13.72 11.29
N LYS A 141 -20.68 -13.22 10.97
CA LYS A 141 -21.95 -13.73 11.54
C LYS A 141 -22.24 -15.17 11.13
N ARG A 142 -21.98 -15.54 9.87
CA ARG A 142 -22.13 -16.93 9.36
C ARG A 142 -21.09 -17.89 9.94
N MET A 143 -19.85 -17.44 10.11
CA MET A 143 -18.80 -18.22 10.75
C MET A 143 -19.09 -18.48 12.23
N ARG A 144 -19.67 -17.53 12.97
CA ARG A 144 -20.16 -17.79 14.33
C ARG A 144 -21.14 -18.95 14.36
N LYS A 145 -22.08 -19.05 13.40
CA LYS A 145 -23.03 -20.16 13.31
C LYS A 145 -22.40 -21.53 13.00
N LEU A 146 -21.16 -21.55 12.50
CA LEU A 146 -20.41 -22.78 12.24
C LEU A 146 -19.58 -23.24 13.45
N VAL A 147 -19.42 -22.39 14.46
CA VAL A 147 -18.77 -22.76 15.73
C VAL A 147 -19.79 -23.49 16.60
N PRO A 148 -19.49 -24.66 17.18
CA PRO A 148 -20.39 -25.36 18.10
C PRO A 148 -20.83 -24.46 19.26
N SER A 149 -22.11 -24.54 19.63
CA SER A 149 -22.78 -23.71 20.66
C SER A 149 -21.96 -23.45 21.94
N PRO A 150 -21.24 -24.42 22.54
CA PRO A 150 -20.52 -24.18 23.79
C PRO A 150 -19.41 -23.12 23.67
N LEU A 151 -18.75 -23.03 22.51
CA LEU A 151 -17.67 -22.08 22.24
C LEU A 151 -18.20 -20.68 21.92
N GLN A 152 -19.44 -20.56 21.41
CA GLN A 152 -20.07 -19.26 21.16
C GLN A 152 -20.39 -18.52 22.48
N THR A 153 -20.80 -19.25 23.52
CA THR A 153 -21.12 -18.68 24.84
C THR A 153 -19.88 -18.15 25.55
N ALA A 154 -18.75 -18.86 25.45
CA ALA A 154 -17.48 -18.42 26.04
C ALA A 154 -16.95 -17.13 25.39
N MET A 155 -17.15 -16.94 24.09
CA MET A 155 -16.74 -15.73 23.36
C MET A 155 -17.66 -14.51 23.57
N ALA A 156 -18.85 -14.71 24.14
CA ALA A 156 -19.80 -13.62 24.42
C ALA A 156 -19.65 -13.04 25.84
N MET A 157 -18.85 -13.68 26.70
CA MET A 157 -18.60 -13.27 28.08
C MET A 157 -17.19 -12.67 28.28
N ALA A 158 -16.42 -12.49 27.20
CA ALA A 158 -15.12 -11.82 27.18
C ALA A 158 -15.22 -10.53 26.34
#